data_AF-A0A953DQ46-F1
#
_entry.id   AF-A0A953DQ46-F1
#
_cell.length_a   1.000
_cell.length_b   1.000
_cell.length_c   1.000
_cell.angle_alpha   90.00
_cell.angle_beta   90.00
_cell.angle_gamma   90.00
#
_symmetry.space_group_name_H-M   'P 1'
#
loop_
_entity.id
_entity.type
_entity.pdbx_description
1 polymer ?
#
loop_
_entity_poly.entity_id
_entity_poly.type
_entity_poly.pdbx_seq_one_letter_code
_entity_poly.pdbx_strand_id
1 'polypeptide(L)'
;YYSLARLKWSETKRAWLFIIFLNVTIVFGNYFLSGGAIVQGVDLSHQHQLFSLPFFGFLNHAPYVGPKPLVFSIESITYMLTMGLRNFSIAFLAVAIPYTTNPGQIGVAFKQMGLPDQFAYAIDLSFRFLPTLARDFSVTLDAQRARGFELDKLRGGIFARIARLAPLVVPIVIGSVVGAEDIVNAMELRCFGLGKRTWLAELRARPLDRLLIVLTIVLFVVVTALNILGNFYTSGPLHILHEQGLPTFLFH
;
A
#
# COMPACT_ATOMS: atom_id res chain seq x y z
N TYR A 1 -10.28 -8.91 -13.76
CA TYR A 1 -10.52 -8.10 -12.54
C TYR A 1 -11.41 -6.90 -12.81
N TYR A 2 -10.99 -5.93 -13.65
CA TYR A 2 -11.85 -4.77 -14.00
C TYR A 2 -13.16 -5.13 -14.70
N SER A 3 -13.17 -6.20 -15.51
CA SER A 3 -14.38 -6.71 -16.16
C SER A 3 -15.43 -7.25 -15.17
N LEU A 4 -15.01 -7.86 -14.06
CA LEU A 4 -15.90 -8.38 -13.01
C LEU A 4 -16.49 -7.24 -12.16
N ALA A 5 -15.73 -6.15 -11.97
CA ALA A 5 -16.17 -4.97 -11.23
C ALA A 5 -16.90 -3.93 -12.11
N ARG A 6 -17.08 -4.19 -13.42
CA ARG A 6 -17.63 -3.22 -14.42
C ARG A 6 -16.95 -1.84 -14.42
N LEU A 7 -15.69 -1.78 -14.01
CA LEU A 7 -14.93 -0.52 -13.93
C LEU A 7 -14.37 -0.18 -15.31
N LYS A 8 -14.53 1.08 -15.72
CA LYS A 8 -13.96 1.59 -16.99
C LYS A 8 -12.49 1.94 -16.77
N TRP A 9 -11.64 1.69 -17.77
CA TRP A 9 -10.21 2.06 -17.72
C TRP A 9 -9.98 3.55 -17.39
N SER A 10 -10.92 4.43 -17.76
CA SER A 10 -10.91 5.85 -17.44
C SER A 10 -10.93 6.15 -15.93
N GLU A 11 -11.49 5.27 -15.12
CA GLU A 11 -11.66 5.43 -13.66
C GLU A 11 -10.39 5.00 -12.91
N THR A 12 -9.66 4.02 -13.45
CA THR A 12 -8.50 3.42 -12.79
C THR A 12 -7.16 3.92 -13.34
N LYS A 13 -7.15 4.56 -14.52
CA LYS A 13 -5.91 5.04 -15.17
C LYS A 13 -5.08 5.95 -14.28
N ARG A 14 -5.70 6.81 -13.45
CA ARG A 14 -4.97 7.73 -12.57
C ARG A 14 -4.20 6.98 -11.48
N ALA A 15 -4.81 5.95 -10.90
CA ALA A 15 -4.16 5.10 -9.91
C ALA A 15 -2.99 4.32 -10.54
N TRP A 16 -3.18 3.76 -11.74
CA TRP A 16 -2.10 3.07 -12.45
C TRP A 16 -0.95 3.98 -12.84
N LEU A 17 -1.24 5.17 -13.36
CA LEU A 17 -0.21 6.16 -13.69
C LEU A 17 0.57 6.59 -12.44
N PHE A 18 -0.12 6.80 -11.32
CA PHE A 18 0.53 7.10 -10.04
C PHE A 18 1.43 5.95 -9.57
N ILE A 19 0.98 4.69 -9.68
CA ILE A 19 1.78 3.52 -9.29
C ILE A 19 3.00 3.35 -10.16
N ILE A 20 2.85 3.49 -11.48
CA ILE A 20 3.98 3.39 -12.41
C ILE A 20 4.98 4.51 -12.12
N PHE A 21 4.50 5.74 -11.97
CA PHE A 21 5.36 6.88 -11.62
C PHE A 21 6.10 6.65 -10.30
N LEU A 22 5.38 6.28 -9.23
CA LEU A 22 5.94 6.01 -7.92
C LEU A 22 6.95 4.85 -7.97
N ASN A 23 6.63 3.77 -8.68
CA ASN A 23 7.49 2.61 -8.85
C ASN A 23 8.80 3.01 -9.54
N VAL A 24 8.72 3.77 -10.64
CA VAL A 24 9.89 4.32 -11.34
C VAL A 24 10.69 5.23 -10.40
N THR A 25 10.06 6.17 -9.71
CA THR A 25 10.76 7.06 -8.76
C THR A 25 11.45 6.28 -7.65
N ILE A 26 10.82 5.24 -7.10
CA ILE A 26 11.41 4.41 -6.04
C ILE A 26 12.59 3.60 -6.57
N VAL A 27 12.44 2.94 -7.72
CA VAL A 27 13.50 2.09 -8.28
C VAL A 27 14.72 2.93 -8.67
N PHE A 28 14.51 4.05 -9.38
CA PHE A 28 15.59 4.95 -9.74
C PHE A 28 16.17 5.66 -8.51
N GLY A 29 15.32 6.13 -7.59
CA GLY A 29 15.74 6.77 -6.36
C GLY A 29 16.61 5.84 -5.50
N ASN A 30 16.21 4.58 -5.35
CA ASN A 30 16.99 3.57 -4.64
C ASN A 30 18.34 3.32 -5.34
N TYR A 31 18.36 3.17 -6.67
CA TYR A 31 19.59 3.02 -7.44
C TYR A 31 20.58 4.18 -7.25
N PHE A 32 20.08 5.43 -7.31
CA PHE A 32 20.92 6.62 -7.11
C PHE A 32 21.37 6.80 -5.66
N LEU A 33 20.48 6.57 -4.68
CA LEU A 33 20.82 6.62 -3.25
C LEU A 33 21.86 5.55 -2.87
N SER A 34 21.84 4.40 -3.54
CA SER A 34 22.85 3.35 -3.40
C SER A 34 24.18 3.69 -4.08
N GLY A 35 24.28 4.85 -4.75
CA GLY A 35 25.47 5.31 -5.45
C GLY A 35 25.89 4.37 -6.59
N GLY A 36 24.91 3.72 -7.23
CA GLY A 36 25.16 2.72 -8.27
C GLY A 36 25.76 1.40 -7.75
N ALA A 37 25.93 1.24 -6.43
CA ALA A 37 26.33 -0.04 -5.85
C ALA A 37 25.10 -0.95 -5.77
N ILE A 38 25.23 -2.18 -6.27
CA ILE A 38 24.23 -3.23 -6.11
C ILE A 38 24.37 -3.73 -4.67
N VAL A 39 23.58 -3.18 -3.74
CA VAL A 39 23.76 -3.42 -2.30
C VAL A 39 23.22 -4.78 -1.84
N GLN A 40 22.66 -5.62 -2.72
CA GLN A 40 22.11 -6.91 -2.30
C GLN A 40 22.28 -8.02 -3.35
N GLY A 41 23.15 -8.99 -3.04
CA GLY A 41 23.02 -10.38 -3.51
C GLY A 41 23.49 -10.72 -4.92
N VAL A 42 24.01 -9.77 -5.70
CA VAL A 42 24.57 -10.05 -7.04
C VAL A 42 26.09 -10.20 -6.93
N ASP A 43 26.62 -11.28 -7.50
CA ASP A 43 28.05 -11.56 -7.50
C ASP A 43 28.78 -10.50 -8.34
N LEU A 44 29.61 -9.69 -7.69
CA LEU A 44 30.39 -8.61 -8.29
C LEU A 44 31.65 -9.12 -9.00
N SER A 45 31.91 -10.43 -8.96
CA SER A 45 33.15 -11.06 -9.47
C SER A 45 33.34 -10.88 -10.98
N HIS A 46 32.25 -10.73 -11.76
CA HIS A 46 32.28 -10.48 -13.20
C HIS A 46 31.32 -9.36 -13.60
N GLN A 47 31.58 -8.13 -13.15
CA GLN A 47 30.75 -6.99 -13.53
C GLN A 47 30.97 -6.61 -15.00
N HIS A 48 30.00 -6.88 -15.88
CA HIS A 48 30.02 -6.42 -17.27
C HIS A 48 29.61 -4.94 -17.33
N GLN A 49 30.59 -4.06 -17.17
CA GLN A 49 30.39 -2.61 -17.20
C GLN A 49 30.05 -2.16 -18.63
N LEU A 50 28.83 -1.63 -18.83
CA LEU A 50 28.40 -1.07 -20.11
C LEU A 50 28.85 0.39 -20.25
N PHE A 51 28.65 1.18 -19.20
CA PHE A 51 28.95 2.61 -19.21
C PHE A 51 29.21 3.12 -17.79
N SER A 52 30.31 3.84 -17.59
CA SER A 52 30.64 4.50 -16.33
C SER A 52 30.65 6.01 -16.53
N LEU A 53 29.89 6.76 -15.73
CA LEU A 53 30.01 8.22 -15.66
C LEU A 53 31.02 8.56 -14.56
N PRO A 54 32.26 8.98 -14.89
CA PRO A 54 33.32 9.13 -13.90
C PRO A 54 33.13 10.32 -12.94
N PHE A 55 32.29 11.31 -13.31
CA PHE A 55 32.20 12.58 -12.58
C PHE A 55 30.93 12.74 -11.72
N PHE A 56 29.91 11.91 -11.92
CA PHE A 56 28.63 12.03 -11.21
C PHE A 56 28.44 10.80 -10.34
N GLY A 57 28.57 10.95 -9.02
CA GLY A 57 28.36 9.88 -8.05
C GLY A 57 27.74 10.37 -6.77
N PHE A 58 26.88 9.55 -6.18
CA PHE A 58 26.27 9.85 -4.89
C PHE A 58 27.11 9.27 -3.75
N LEU A 59 27.45 10.12 -2.78
CA LEU A 59 28.19 9.77 -1.56
C LEU A 59 27.22 9.53 -0.41
N ASN A 60 27.52 8.56 0.46
CA ASN A 60 26.72 8.25 1.66
C ASN A 60 26.89 9.29 2.79
N HIS A 61 27.74 10.30 2.61
CA HIS A 61 27.97 11.41 3.53
C HIS A 61 27.91 12.73 2.76
N ALA A 62 27.56 13.83 3.45
CA ALA A 62 27.60 15.16 2.86
C ALA A 62 29.06 15.54 2.51
N PRO A 63 29.35 16.09 1.31
CA PRO A 63 28.45 16.39 0.21
C PRO A 63 27.99 15.10 -0.51
N TYR A 64 26.66 14.90 -0.59
CA TYR A 64 26.04 13.71 -1.18
C TYR A 64 26.33 13.52 -2.68
N VAL A 65 27.04 14.46 -3.31
CA VAL A 65 27.46 14.42 -4.70
C VAL A 65 28.98 14.58 -4.71
N GLY A 66 29.67 13.60 -5.28
CA GLY A 66 31.11 13.64 -5.47
C GLY A 66 31.57 12.74 -6.62
N PRO A 67 32.87 12.69 -6.88
CA PRO A 67 33.44 11.95 -8.01
C PRO A 67 33.53 10.46 -7.67
N LYS A 68 32.38 9.80 -7.48
CA LYS A 68 32.27 8.35 -7.47
C LYS A 68 31.74 7.92 -8.85
N PRO A 69 32.36 6.97 -9.56
CA PRO A 69 31.85 6.57 -10.86
C PRO A 69 30.49 5.89 -10.70
N LEU A 70 29.43 6.46 -11.30
CA LEU A 70 28.17 5.73 -11.47
C LEU A 70 28.38 4.69 -12.56
N VAL A 71 28.41 3.42 -12.17
CA VAL A 71 28.59 2.29 -13.09
C VAL A 71 27.21 1.73 -13.43
N PHE A 72 26.83 1.89 -14.69
CA PHE A 72 25.70 1.17 -15.26
C PHE A 72 26.23 -0.15 -15.81
N SER A 73 25.93 -1.24 -15.10
CA SER A 73 26.21 -2.59 -15.58
C SER A 73 24.91 -3.36 -15.81
N ILE A 74 25.02 -4.49 -16.51
CA ILE A 74 23.87 -5.35 -16.86
C ILE A 74 23.16 -5.84 -15.58
N GLU A 75 23.94 -6.06 -14.53
CA GLU A 75 23.51 -6.45 -13.20
C GLU A 75 22.65 -5.36 -12.53
N SER A 76 23.01 -4.08 -12.71
CA SER A 76 22.20 -2.95 -12.22
C SER A 76 20.84 -2.88 -12.93
N ILE A 77 20.78 -3.14 -14.24
CA ILE A 77 19.53 -3.11 -15.01
C ILE A 77 18.61 -4.27 -14.60
N THR A 78 19.16 -5.47 -14.45
CA THR A 78 18.40 -6.67 -14.05
C THR A 78 17.89 -6.57 -12.62
N TYR A 79 18.68 -5.97 -11.72
CA TYR A 79 18.24 -5.62 -10.36
C TYR A 79 17.09 -4.60 -10.37
N MET A 80 17.22 -3.50 -11.12
CA MET A 80 16.16 -2.49 -11.25
C MET A 80 14.86 -3.08 -11.82
N LEU A 81 14.98 -3.97 -12.81
CA LEU A 81 13.84 -4.67 -13.40
C LEU A 81 13.15 -5.59 -12.37
N THR A 82 13.93 -6.36 -11.62
CA THR A 82 13.40 -7.30 -10.60
C THR A 82 12.73 -6.54 -9.45
N MET A 83 13.33 -5.46 -8.97
CA MET A 83 12.73 -4.58 -7.96
C MET A 83 11.46 -3.90 -8.47
N GLY A 84 11.49 -3.40 -9.71
CA GLY A 84 10.34 -2.80 -10.37
C GLY A 84 9.17 -3.78 -10.47
N LEU A 85 9.43 -4.99 -10.96
CA LEU A 85 8.43 -6.05 -11.07
C LEU A 85 7.86 -6.43 -9.71
N ARG A 86 8.71 -6.64 -8.70
CA ARG A 86 8.28 -6.94 -7.32
C ARG A 86 7.34 -5.87 -6.78
N ASN A 87 7.75 -4.60 -6.84
CA ASN A 87 6.95 -3.50 -6.31
C ASN A 87 5.66 -3.31 -7.12
N PHE A 88 5.69 -3.57 -8.43
CA PHE A 88 4.50 -3.54 -9.27
C PHE A 88 3.51 -4.66 -8.90
N SER A 89 3.99 -5.90 -8.66
CA SER A 89 3.14 -7.02 -8.22
C SER A 89 2.45 -6.74 -6.89
N ILE A 90 3.16 -6.14 -5.92
CA ILE A 90 2.58 -5.75 -4.63
C ILE A 90 1.51 -4.67 -4.82
N ALA A 91 1.83 -3.62 -5.59
CA ALA A 91 0.91 -2.53 -5.85
C ALA A 91 -0.35 -3.00 -6.60
N PHE A 92 -0.21 -3.94 -7.53
CA PHE A 92 -1.32 -4.54 -8.27
C PHE A 92 -2.35 -5.20 -7.33
N LEU A 93 -1.87 -5.99 -6.36
CA LEU A 93 -2.74 -6.61 -5.36
C LEU A 93 -3.37 -5.59 -4.42
N ALA A 94 -2.61 -4.59 -3.98
CA ALA A 94 -3.10 -3.54 -3.08
C ALA A 94 -4.26 -2.75 -3.71
N VAL A 95 -4.18 -2.42 -4.99
CA VAL A 95 -5.24 -1.71 -5.72
C VAL A 95 -6.49 -2.56 -5.90
N ALA A 96 -6.37 -3.86 -6.04
CA ALA A 96 -7.53 -4.73 -6.26
C ALA A 96 -8.52 -4.69 -5.07
N ILE A 97 -8.02 -4.54 -3.84
CA ILE A 97 -8.84 -4.64 -2.62
C ILE A 97 -9.90 -3.52 -2.55
N PRO A 98 -9.56 -2.21 -2.62
CA PRO A 98 -10.55 -1.13 -2.55
C PRO A 98 -11.59 -1.16 -3.67
N TYR A 99 -11.24 -1.69 -4.85
CA TYR A 99 -12.14 -1.73 -6.00
C TYR A 99 -13.08 -2.93 -6.03
N THR A 100 -12.83 -3.95 -5.21
CA THR A 100 -13.61 -5.20 -5.20
C THR A 100 -14.31 -5.47 -3.88
N THR A 101 -13.87 -4.84 -2.80
CA THR A 101 -14.39 -5.06 -1.46
C THR A 101 -15.29 -3.91 -1.04
N ASN A 102 -16.53 -4.22 -0.66
CA ASN A 102 -17.39 -3.23 -0.02
C ASN A 102 -16.91 -2.97 1.42
N PRO A 103 -16.56 -1.73 1.79
CA PRO A 103 -16.10 -1.42 3.15
C PRO A 103 -17.06 -1.85 4.26
N GLY A 104 -18.38 -1.82 4.00
CA GLY A 104 -19.40 -2.26 4.96
C GLY A 104 -19.41 -3.77 5.23
N GLN A 105 -18.65 -4.57 4.48
CA GLN A 105 -18.51 -6.02 4.73
C GLN A 105 -17.25 -6.36 5.53
N ILE A 106 -16.35 -5.40 5.75
CA ILE A 106 -15.08 -5.62 6.43
C ILE A 106 -15.29 -6.04 7.90
N GLY A 107 -16.27 -5.44 8.59
CA GLY A 107 -16.60 -5.84 9.97
C GLY A 107 -17.04 -7.29 10.07
N VAL A 108 -17.90 -7.75 9.16
CA VAL A 108 -18.36 -9.15 9.11
C VAL A 108 -17.20 -10.10 8.79
N ALA A 109 -16.31 -9.72 7.88
CA ALA A 109 -15.12 -10.50 7.57
C ALA A 109 -14.21 -10.67 8.81
N PHE A 110 -13.98 -9.60 9.59
CA PHE A 110 -13.23 -9.68 10.84
C PHE A 110 -13.88 -10.62 11.86
N LYS A 111 -15.22 -10.59 11.99
CA LYS A 111 -15.92 -11.53 12.86
C LYS A 111 -15.70 -12.99 12.42
N GLN A 112 -15.79 -13.27 11.13
CA GLN A 112 -15.57 -14.62 10.60
C GLN A 112 -14.12 -15.11 10.76
N MET A 113 -13.15 -14.20 10.82
CA MET A 113 -11.77 -14.52 11.16
C MET A 113 -11.56 -14.80 12.66
N GLY A 114 -12.60 -14.72 13.49
CA GLY A 114 -12.57 -15.07 14.91
C GLY A 114 -12.36 -13.89 15.87
N LEU A 115 -12.42 -12.65 15.38
CA LEU A 115 -12.28 -11.47 16.24
C LEU A 115 -13.53 -11.23 17.12
N PRO A 116 -13.38 -10.54 18.26
CA PRO A 116 -14.49 -10.20 19.14
C PRO A 116 -15.59 -9.40 18.43
N ASP A 117 -16.85 -9.61 18.83
CA ASP A 117 -18.01 -8.92 18.23
C ASP A 117 -17.92 -7.40 18.34
N GLN A 118 -17.38 -6.91 19.47
CA GLN A 118 -17.18 -5.49 19.70
C GLN A 118 -16.20 -4.87 18.70
N PHE A 119 -15.11 -5.58 18.38
CA PHE A 119 -14.12 -5.11 17.41
C PHE A 119 -14.71 -5.08 15.99
N ALA A 120 -15.32 -6.20 15.57
CA ALA A 120 -15.98 -6.30 14.27
C ALA A 120 -17.07 -5.23 14.08
N TYR A 121 -17.87 -4.98 15.12
CA TYR A 121 -18.89 -3.95 15.12
C TYR A 121 -18.31 -2.54 15.07
N ALA A 122 -17.24 -2.25 15.82
CA ALA A 122 -16.60 -0.94 15.79
C ALA A 122 -16.10 -0.59 14.38
N ILE A 123 -15.54 -1.56 13.65
CA ILE A 123 -15.10 -1.36 12.27
C ILE A 123 -16.29 -1.09 11.32
N ASP A 124 -17.35 -1.89 11.40
CA ASP A 124 -18.57 -1.70 10.60
C ASP A 124 -19.19 -0.32 10.85
N LEU A 125 -19.31 0.05 12.12
CA LEU A 125 -19.82 1.34 12.56
C LEU A 125 -18.96 2.51 12.04
N SER A 126 -17.63 2.36 12.07
CA SER A 126 -16.70 3.38 11.56
C SER A 126 -16.90 3.64 10.07
N PHE A 127 -16.99 2.58 9.26
CA PHE A 127 -17.25 2.72 7.82
C PHE A 127 -18.65 3.27 7.53
N ARG A 128 -19.64 2.96 8.37
CA ARG A 128 -20.98 3.53 8.27
C ARG A 128 -21.03 5.02 8.56
N PHE A 129 -20.22 5.51 9.51
CA PHE A 129 -20.19 6.94 9.86
C PHE A 129 -19.30 7.78 8.96
N LEU A 130 -18.34 7.19 8.26
CA LEU A 130 -17.46 7.92 7.36
C LEU A 130 -18.21 8.83 6.35
N PRO A 131 -19.31 8.40 5.68
CA PRO A 131 -20.08 9.27 4.80
C PRO A 131 -20.81 10.40 5.53
N THR A 132 -21.31 10.15 6.75
CA THR A 132 -21.96 11.18 7.57
C THR A 132 -20.95 12.23 8.00
N LEU A 133 -19.78 11.82 8.50
CA LEU A 133 -18.68 12.71 8.87
C LEU A 133 -18.20 13.55 7.67
N ALA A 134 -18.12 12.96 6.48
CA ALA A 134 -17.78 13.70 5.27
C ALA A 134 -18.84 14.75 4.92
N ARG A 135 -20.13 14.44 5.10
CA ARG A 135 -21.23 15.40 4.91
C ARG A 135 -21.17 16.53 5.93
N ASP A 136 -20.99 16.20 7.21
CA ASP A 136 -20.90 17.18 8.30
C ASP A 136 -19.69 18.09 8.12
N PHE A 137 -18.58 17.53 7.62
CA PHE A 137 -17.42 18.29 7.19
C PHE A 137 -17.76 19.28 6.08
N SER A 138 -18.44 18.85 5.01
CA SER A 138 -18.85 19.74 3.92
C SER A 138 -19.79 20.84 4.39
N VAL A 139 -20.79 20.52 5.21
CA VAL A 139 -21.74 21.50 5.76
C VAL A 139 -21.03 22.52 6.65
N THR A 140 -20.14 22.04 7.54
CA THR A 140 -19.34 22.91 8.41
C THR A 140 -18.41 23.78 7.58
N LEU A 141 -17.80 23.23 6.54
CA LEU A 141 -16.93 23.98 5.64
C LEU A 141 -17.66 25.10 4.93
N ASP A 142 -18.85 24.84 4.40
CA ASP A 142 -19.65 25.86 3.72
C ASP A 142 -20.16 26.93 4.70
N ALA A 143 -20.53 26.54 5.92
CA ALA A 143 -20.88 27.48 6.98
C ALA A 143 -19.72 28.38 7.40
N GLN A 144 -18.50 27.83 7.51
CA GLN A 144 -17.31 28.64 7.80
C GLN A 144 -16.95 29.54 6.62
N ARG A 145 -17.08 29.07 5.37
CA ARG A 145 -16.88 29.90 4.17
C ARG A 145 -17.82 31.11 4.15
N ALA A 146 -19.09 30.93 4.53
CA ALA A 146 -20.03 32.04 4.67
C ALA A 146 -19.61 33.06 5.76
N ARG A 147 -18.84 32.62 6.76
CA ARG A 147 -18.22 33.48 7.78
C ARG A 147 -16.87 34.07 7.36
N GLY A 148 -16.49 33.96 6.08
CA GLY A 148 -15.25 34.49 5.53
C GLY A 148 -14.04 33.56 5.70
N PHE A 149 -14.25 32.28 6.03
CA PHE A 149 -13.16 31.30 6.12
C PHE A 149 -12.68 30.89 4.71
N GLU A 150 -11.46 31.30 4.35
CA GLU A 150 -10.85 30.97 3.07
C GLU A 150 -9.72 29.93 3.23
N LEU A 151 -9.97 28.71 2.74
CA LEU A 151 -8.97 27.63 2.69
C LEU A 151 -7.77 27.98 1.78
N ASP A 152 -7.99 28.72 0.70
CA ASP A 152 -6.96 28.95 -0.32
C ASP A 152 -5.93 30.03 0.08
N LYS A 153 -6.25 30.88 1.06
CA LYS A 153 -5.34 31.88 1.63
C LYS A 153 -4.49 31.36 2.80
N LEU A 154 -4.44 30.04 3.01
CA LEU A 154 -3.62 29.39 4.06
C LEU A 154 -2.10 29.58 3.79
N ARG A 155 -1.56 30.77 4.07
CA ARG A 155 -0.13 31.11 4.02
C ARG A 155 0.55 30.91 5.39
N GLY A 156 1.69 30.24 5.44
CA GLY A 156 2.49 30.02 6.65
C GLY A 156 3.10 28.62 6.73
N GLY A 157 3.88 28.34 7.78
CA GLY A 157 4.44 27.00 8.05
C GLY A 157 3.36 25.95 8.37
N ILE A 158 3.74 24.67 8.35
CA ILE A 158 2.84 23.51 8.55
C ILE A 158 1.99 23.67 9.82
N PHE A 159 2.59 24.07 10.94
CA PHE A 159 1.90 24.28 12.21
C PHE A 159 0.84 25.38 12.16
N ALA A 160 1.13 26.51 11.50
CA ALA A 160 0.17 27.60 11.34
C ALA A 160 -1.02 27.18 10.47
N ARG A 161 -0.78 26.32 9.48
CA ARG A 161 -1.84 25.76 8.63
C ARG A 161 -2.78 24.83 9.41
N ILE A 162 -2.22 23.97 10.26
CA ILE A 162 -2.99 23.07 11.14
C ILE A 162 -3.82 23.87 12.14
N ALA A 163 -3.22 24.85 12.82
CA ALA A 163 -3.93 25.69 13.79
C ALA A 163 -5.12 26.43 13.16
N ARG A 164 -5.00 26.86 11.91
CA ARG A 164 -6.09 27.53 11.18
C ARG A 164 -7.22 26.59 10.74
N LEU A 165 -7.05 25.27 10.81
CA LEU A 165 -8.15 24.33 10.59
C LEU A 165 -9.01 24.12 11.84
N ALA A 166 -8.60 24.66 13.00
CA ALA A 166 -9.35 24.51 14.25
C ALA A 166 -10.84 24.91 14.15
N PRO A 167 -11.25 26.00 13.46
CA PRO A 167 -12.67 26.36 13.32
C PRO A 167 -13.51 25.34 12.53
N LEU A 168 -12.88 24.48 11.73
CA LEU A 168 -13.53 23.36 11.05
C LEU A 168 -13.52 22.10 11.91
N VAL A 169 -12.37 21.77 12.49
CA VAL A 169 -12.16 20.50 13.22
C VAL A 169 -12.95 20.47 14.52
N VAL A 170 -12.93 21.56 15.29
CA VAL A 170 -13.54 21.60 16.64
C VAL A 170 -15.05 21.32 16.59
N PRO A 171 -15.86 21.98 15.74
CA PRO A 171 -17.30 21.69 15.65
C PRO A 171 -17.61 20.25 15.26
N ILE A 172 -16.85 19.68 14.31
CA ILE A 172 -17.06 18.32 13.82
C ILE A 172 -16.71 17.31 14.90
N VAL A 173 -15.61 17.52 15.63
CA VAL A 173 -15.20 16.63 16.73
C VAL A 173 -16.24 16.66 17.85
N ILE A 174 -16.70 17.84 18.27
CA ILE A 174 -17.74 17.96 19.30
C ILE A 174 -19.03 17.27 18.82
N GLY A 175 -19.47 17.53 17.58
CA GLY A 175 -20.65 16.88 17.01
C GLY A 175 -20.52 15.36 16.94
N SER A 176 -19.33 14.85 16.61
CA SER A 176 -19.04 13.42 16.56
C SER A 176 -19.06 12.76 17.95
N VAL A 177 -18.58 13.46 18.98
CA VAL A 177 -18.61 12.98 20.37
C VAL A 177 -20.05 12.89 20.87
N VAL A 178 -20.84 13.95 20.69
CA VAL A 178 -22.26 13.96 21.08
C VAL A 178 -23.03 12.87 20.32
N GLY A 179 -22.81 12.75 19.01
CA GLY A 179 -23.42 11.68 18.23
C GLY A 179 -23.02 10.28 18.72
N ALA A 180 -21.76 10.09 19.11
CA ALA A 180 -21.29 8.83 19.70
C ALA A 180 -21.99 8.51 21.03
N GLU A 181 -22.20 9.50 21.89
CA GLU A 181 -22.97 9.32 23.14
C GLU A 181 -24.41 8.89 22.86
N ASP A 182 -25.09 9.52 21.90
CA ASP A 182 -26.44 9.11 21.49
C ASP A 182 -26.49 7.66 20.98
N ILE A 183 -25.48 7.25 20.22
CA ILE A 183 -25.37 5.88 19.70
C ILE A 183 -25.12 4.90 20.84
N VAL A 184 -24.24 5.22 21.78
CA VAL A 184 -23.94 4.38 22.94
C VAL A 184 -25.18 4.22 23.81
N ASN A 185 -25.88 5.31 24.13
CA ASN A 185 -27.14 5.29 24.87
C ASN A 185 -28.18 4.41 24.16
N ALA A 186 -28.34 4.56 22.84
CA ALA A 186 -29.25 3.73 22.06
C ALA A 186 -28.83 2.24 22.03
N MET A 187 -27.53 1.95 22.08
CA MET A 187 -26.99 0.59 22.15
C MET A 187 -27.24 -0.06 23.52
N GLU A 188 -27.09 0.70 24.60
CA GLU A 188 -27.37 0.25 25.97
C GLU A 188 -28.87 -0.06 26.14
N LEU A 189 -29.75 0.80 25.63
CA LEU A 189 -31.20 0.56 25.62
C LEU A 189 -31.60 -0.70 24.83
N ARG A 190 -30.77 -1.12 23.88
CA ARG A 190 -30.94 -2.35 23.09
C ARG A 190 -30.16 -3.54 23.65
N CYS A 191 -29.66 -3.44 24.88
CA CYS A 191 -28.92 -4.48 25.57
C CYS A 191 -27.68 -4.96 24.80
N PHE A 192 -27.01 -4.08 24.04
CA PHE A 192 -25.82 -4.43 23.28
C PHE A 192 -24.70 -4.89 24.22
N GLY A 193 -24.08 -6.03 23.93
CA GLY A 193 -22.94 -6.57 24.69
C GLY A 193 -23.30 -7.49 25.86
N LEU A 194 -24.59 -7.64 26.21
CA LEU A 194 -25.04 -8.52 27.30
C LEU A 194 -25.16 -10.01 26.90
N GLY A 195 -24.94 -10.36 25.63
CA GLY A 195 -25.06 -11.74 25.15
C GLY A 195 -24.37 -11.98 23.81
N LYS A 196 -24.47 -13.22 23.32
CA LYS A 196 -23.93 -13.61 22.01
C LYS A 196 -24.71 -12.92 20.91
N ARG A 197 -24.02 -12.14 20.07
CA ARG A 197 -24.61 -11.43 18.94
C ARG A 197 -24.79 -12.39 17.75
N THR A 198 -25.98 -12.40 17.16
CA THR A 198 -26.23 -13.02 15.85
C THR A 198 -26.00 -12.00 14.74
N TRP A 199 -25.23 -12.37 13.72
CA TRP A 199 -24.96 -11.51 12.57
C TRP A 199 -25.94 -11.81 11.44
N LEU A 200 -26.60 -10.78 10.91
CA LEU A 200 -27.58 -10.94 9.82
C LEU A 200 -26.90 -11.22 8.47
N ALA A 201 -25.77 -10.56 8.22
CA ALA A 201 -24.96 -10.77 7.04
C ALA A 201 -23.87 -11.80 7.34
N GLU A 202 -23.78 -12.84 6.52
CA GLU A 202 -22.73 -13.85 6.58
C GLU A 202 -22.06 -13.96 5.21
N LEU A 203 -20.73 -13.83 5.16
CA LEU A 203 -19.98 -14.16 3.96
C LEU A 203 -19.93 -15.69 3.83
N ARG A 204 -20.33 -16.21 2.67
CA ARG A 204 -20.24 -17.63 2.34
C ARG A 204 -19.07 -17.84 1.38
N ALA A 205 -18.04 -18.53 1.85
CA ALA A 205 -16.91 -18.91 1.01
C ALA A 205 -17.34 -19.92 -0.06
N ARG A 206 -17.15 -19.57 -1.33
CA ARG A 206 -17.40 -20.48 -2.44
C ARG A 206 -16.32 -21.57 -2.45
N PRO A 207 -16.61 -22.76 -3.04
CA PRO A 207 -15.60 -23.81 -3.16
C PRO A 207 -14.37 -23.34 -3.97
N LEU A 208 -14.58 -22.47 -4.96
CA LEU A 208 -13.49 -21.83 -5.71
C LEU A 208 -12.62 -20.94 -4.82
N ASP A 209 -13.21 -20.18 -3.89
CA ASP A 209 -12.45 -19.31 -2.97
C ASP A 209 -11.54 -20.16 -2.08
N ARG A 210 -12.06 -21.30 -1.58
CA ARG A 210 -11.28 -22.26 -0.79
C ARG A 210 -10.14 -22.88 -1.60
N LEU A 211 -10.38 -23.26 -2.85
CA LEU A 211 -9.34 -23.79 -3.75
C LEU A 211 -8.22 -22.76 -3.97
N LEU A 212 -8.57 -21.50 -4.24
CA LEU A 212 -7.61 -20.42 -4.47
C LEU A 212 -6.77 -20.12 -3.21
N ILE A 213 -7.39 -20.12 -2.03
CA ILE A 213 -6.68 -19.94 -0.75
C ILE A 213 -5.66 -21.06 -0.55
N VAL A 214 -6.08 -22.32 -0.70
CA VAL A 214 -5.19 -23.49 -0.53
C VAL A 214 -4.04 -23.44 -1.52
N LEU A 215 -4.33 -23.17 -2.81
CA LEU A 215 -3.30 -23.06 -3.85
C LEU A 215 -2.28 -21.96 -3.51
N THR A 216 -2.74 -20.81 -3.03
CA THR A 216 -1.87 -19.68 -2.65
C THR A 216 -0.99 -20.02 -1.46
N ILE A 217 -1.53 -20.69 -0.43
CA ILE A 217 -0.77 -21.14 0.74
C ILE A 217 0.30 -22.17 0.32
N VAL A 218 -0.08 -23.15 -0.52
CA VAL A 218 0.86 -24.15 -1.03
C VAL A 218 1.98 -23.49 -1.82
N LEU A 219 1.65 -22.58 -2.73
CA LEU A 219 2.65 -21.84 -3.51
C LEU A 219 3.60 -21.06 -2.60
N PHE A 220 3.06 -20.36 -1.59
CA PHE A 220 3.86 -19.62 -0.61
C PHE A 220 4.84 -20.53 0.14
N VAL A 221 4.35 -21.65 0.69
CA VAL A 221 5.19 -22.61 1.42
C VAL A 221 6.26 -23.21 0.52
N VAL A 222 5.93 -23.58 -0.71
CA VAL A 222 6.90 -24.13 -1.67
C VAL A 222 7.98 -23.10 -1.98
N VAL A 223 7.62 -21.85 -2.28
CA VAL A 223 8.58 -20.78 -2.58
C VAL A 223 9.48 -20.49 -1.37
N THR A 224 8.92 -20.40 -0.17
CA THR A 224 9.70 -20.19 1.06
C THR A 224 10.61 -21.37 1.37
N ALA A 225 10.14 -22.60 1.21
CA ALA A 225 10.96 -23.80 1.40
C ALA A 225 12.13 -23.84 0.40
N LEU A 226 11.88 -23.55 -0.88
CA LEU A 226 12.92 -23.45 -1.90
C LEU A 226 13.94 -22.34 -1.56
N ASN A 227 13.50 -21.23 -0.99
CA ASN A 227 14.39 -20.15 -0.53
C ASN A 227 15.29 -20.60 0.62
N ILE A 228 14.74 -21.26 1.63
CA ILE A 228 15.50 -21.75 2.80
C ILE A 228 16.47 -22.88 2.41
N LEU A 229 16.07 -23.78 1.50
CA LEU A 229 16.89 -24.91 1.03
C LEU A 229 18.08 -24.49 0.15
N GLY A 230 18.33 -23.19 -0.05
CA GLY A 230 19.47 -22.70 -0.83
C GLY A 230 19.32 -22.84 -2.34
N ASN A 231 18.17 -23.32 -2.85
CA ASN A 231 17.92 -23.40 -4.31
C ASN A 231 17.93 -22.02 -5.00
N PHE A 232 17.87 -20.93 -4.23
CA PHE A 232 18.04 -19.56 -4.71
C PHE A 232 19.48 -19.03 -4.58
N TYR A 233 20.26 -19.50 -3.61
CA TYR A 233 21.55 -18.91 -3.22
C TYR A 233 22.78 -19.78 -3.49
N THR A 234 22.63 -21.11 -3.61
CA THR A 234 23.79 -22.03 -3.68
C THR A 234 23.70 -23.04 -4.81
N SER A 235 22.53 -23.59 -5.14
CA SER A 235 22.39 -24.51 -6.29
C SER A 235 20.92 -24.81 -6.62
N GLY A 236 20.41 -24.32 -7.75
CA GLY A 236 19.06 -24.62 -8.23
C GLY A 236 18.80 -23.98 -9.61
N PRO A 237 17.74 -24.37 -10.35
CA PRO A 237 17.42 -23.78 -11.66
C PRO A 237 17.11 -22.27 -11.59
N LEU A 238 16.77 -21.76 -10.40
CA LEU A 238 16.57 -20.33 -10.12
C LEU A 238 17.83 -19.62 -9.57
N HIS A 239 18.91 -20.33 -9.23
CA HIS A 239 20.20 -19.72 -8.86
C HIS A 239 20.72 -18.79 -9.96
N ILE A 240 20.46 -19.18 -11.21
CA ILE A 240 20.75 -18.43 -12.43
C ILE A 240 20.10 -17.03 -12.42
N LEU A 241 18.95 -16.87 -11.76
CA LEU A 241 18.26 -15.58 -11.64
C LEU A 241 18.80 -14.70 -10.50
N HIS A 242 19.48 -15.29 -9.51
CA HIS A 242 20.00 -14.59 -8.34
C HIS A 242 21.44 -14.08 -8.55
N GLU A 243 22.34 -14.91 -9.10
CA GLU A 243 23.74 -14.48 -9.30
C GLU A 243 24.00 -13.72 -10.60
N GLN A 244 23.28 -14.03 -11.69
CA GLN A 244 23.68 -13.53 -13.02
C GLN A 244 22.72 -12.50 -13.62
N GLY A 245 21.52 -12.30 -13.07
CA GLY A 245 20.50 -11.41 -13.64
C GLY A 245 20.02 -11.76 -15.06
N LEU A 246 20.70 -12.70 -15.72
CA LEU A 246 20.48 -13.18 -17.07
C LEU A 246 20.81 -14.67 -17.09
N PRO A 247 19.95 -15.51 -17.68
CA PRO A 247 20.32 -16.87 -17.95
C PRO A 247 21.42 -16.92 -19.01
N THR A 248 22.44 -17.75 -18.77
CA THR A 248 23.63 -17.94 -19.62
C THR A 248 23.33 -18.19 -21.10
N PHE A 249 22.11 -18.63 -21.46
CA PHE A 249 21.70 -18.81 -22.86
C PHE A 249 21.53 -17.50 -23.65
N LEU A 250 21.43 -16.33 -23.00
CA LEU A 250 21.32 -15.02 -23.67
C LEU A 250 22.67 -14.44 -24.11
N PHE A 251 23.79 -15.06 -23.71
CA PHE A 251 25.15 -14.62 -24.01
C PHE A 251 25.85 -15.48 -25.08
N HIS A 252 25.10 -16.30 -25.83
CA HIS A 252 25.57 -17.07 -26.98
C HIS A 252 25.19 -16.44 -28.31
#